data_AF-A0A8H5SGJ0-F1
#
_entry.id   AF-A0A8H5SGJ0-F1
#
_cell.length_a   1.000
_cell.length_b   1.000
_cell.length_c   1.000
_cell.angle_alpha   90.00
_cell.angle_beta   90.00
_cell.angle_gamma   90.00
#
_symmetry.space_group_name_H-M   'P 1'
#
loop_
_entity.id
_entity.type
_entity.pdbx_description
1 polymer ?
#
loop_
_entity_poly.entity_id
_entity_poly.type
_entity_poly.pdbx_seq_one_letter_code
_entity_poly.pdbx_strand_id
1 'polypeptide(L)'
;MEDDNTDLGDCHTKWLERMESLANSTNDCNVTDERQTPKEWLEALTKLNFADPASVVNILDLLEYTVGKFILCTGKDAFTVSRDPGAMSVEEAPGVDRHSLLEGLLTLEFFRRSKAQPAPTDEQARESSPAGQHLPSVVLPVGRLCKGYTTETGSLDTDETGYVLVVDAITPGHPVWLIYDPNQDDDLGEERIIVHPANAPLVFEGIGHNFDAAQIFPSVQDWIQSHGNVDFAQIEESIKATCLTGSVQAKEILLSKAQELFPQ
;
A
#
# COMPACT_ATOMS: atom_id res chain seq x y z
N MET A 1 -42.78 -14.47 -14.81
CA MET A 1 -41.76 -13.45 -14.53
C MET A 1 -40.95 -14.04 -13.41
N GLU A 2 -39.96 -14.83 -13.78
CA GLU A 2 -38.99 -15.46 -12.88
C GLU A 2 -37.74 -14.58 -12.84
N ASP A 3 -37.16 -14.55 -11.65
CA ASP A 3 -35.76 -14.38 -11.26
C ASP A 3 -35.00 -13.09 -11.64
N ASP A 4 -34.52 -12.38 -10.61
CA ASP A 4 -33.11 -12.49 -10.19
C ASP A 4 -32.88 -11.69 -8.90
N ASN A 5 -32.89 -12.35 -7.74
CA ASN A 5 -32.55 -11.69 -6.47
C ASN A 5 -31.99 -12.68 -5.45
N THR A 6 -30.99 -13.47 -5.84
CA THR A 6 -30.27 -14.39 -4.95
C THR A 6 -28.85 -14.57 -5.48
N ASP A 7 -27.90 -13.75 -5.04
CA ASP A 7 -26.48 -14.15 -5.14
C ASP A 7 -25.56 -13.48 -4.09
N LEU A 8 -25.85 -12.27 -3.59
CA LEU A 8 -24.98 -11.64 -2.57
C LEU A 8 -25.13 -12.20 -1.15
N GLY A 9 -26.31 -12.72 -0.79
CA GLY A 9 -26.54 -13.30 0.55
C GLY A 9 -25.82 -14.63 0.77
N ASP A 10 -25.47 -15.34 -0.31
CA ASP A 10 -24.83 -16.64 -0.26
C ASP A 10 -23.32 -16.53 0.03
N CYS A 11 -22.69 -15.42 -0.40
CA CYS A 11 -21.25 -15.21 -0.22
C CYS A 11 -20.87 -14.87 1.24
N HIS A 12 -21.65 -14.01 1.91
CA HIS A 12 -21.42 -13.66 3.31
C HIS A 12 -21.74 -14.84 4.27
N THR A 13 -22.75 -15.64 3.94
CA THR A 13 -23.11 -16.81 4.76
C THR A 13 -22.06 -17.92 4.62
N LYS A 14 -21.56 -18.16 3.40
CA LYS A 14 -20.41 -19.05 3.16
C LYS A 14 -19.12 -18.55 3.82
N TRP A 15 -18.92 -17.24 3.90
CA TRP A 15 -17.79 -16.63 4.60
C TRP A 15 -17.85 -16.91 6.11
N LEU A 16 -19.01 -16.72 6.75
CA LEU A 16 -19.21 -17.02 8.17
C LEU A 16 -19.07 -18.52 8.49
N GLU A 17 -19.64 -19.40 7.65
CA GLU A 17 -19.52 -20.85 7.81
C GLU A 17 -18.06 -21.34 7.67
N ARG A 18 -17.29 -20.71 6.76
CA ARG A 18 -15.87 -21.02 6.58
C ARG A 18 -15.03 -20.54 7.77
N MET A 19 -15.33 -19.36 8.33
CA MET A 19 -14.69 -18.84 9.55
C MET A 19 -15.00 -19.71 10.77
N GLU A 20 -16.25 -20.18 10.94
CA GLU A 20 -16.60 -21.13 12.00
C GLU A 20 -15.94 -22.51 11.81
N SER A 21 -15.78 -22.96 10.56
CA SER A 21 -15.07 -24.21 10.26
C SER A 21 -13.57 -24.12 10.58
N LEU A 22 -12.93 -22.98 10.32
CA LEU A 22 -11.52 -22.72 10.66
C LEU A 22 -11.32 -22.57 12.18
N ALA A 23 -12.27 -21.92 12.86
CA ALA A 23 -12.24 -21.78 14.32
C ALA A 23 -12.44 -23.11 15.06
N ASN A 24 -13.15 -24.08 14.46
CA ASN A 24 -13.41 -25.39 15.06
C ASN A 24 -12.36 -26.46 14.69
N SER A 25 -11.49 -26.22 13.71
CA SER A 25 -10.41 -27.16 13.34
C SER A 25 -9.13 -27.02 14.17
N THR A 26 -9.10 -26.09 15.14
CA THR A 26 -7.93 -25.84 16.02
C THR A 26 -7.63 -26.96 17.02
N ASN A 27 -8.47 -28.01 17.10
CA ASN A 27 -8.26 -29.13 18.04
C ASN A 27 -7.51 -30.34 17.45
N ASP A 28 -7.12 -30.33 16.18
CA ASP A 28 -6.29 -31.40 15.58
C ASP A 28 -5.37 -30.83 14.49
N CYS A 29 -4.41 -29.99 14.87
CA CYS A 29 -3.52 -29.32 13.92
C CYS A 29 -2.25 -30.14 13.66
N ASN A 30 -2.34 -31.08 12.72
CA ASN A 30 -1.21 -31.46 11.88
C ASN A 30 -1.46 -30.99 10.44
N VAL A 31 -1.84 -29.71 10.31
CA VAL A 31 -1.99 -29.02 9.02
C VAL A 31 -0.59 -28.55 8.64
N THR A 32 -0.03 -29.15 7.61
CA THR A 32 1.01 -28.50 6.81
C THR A 32 0.38 -27.28 6.17
N ASP A 33 0.54 -26.16 6.85
CA ASP A 33 0.21 -24.81 6.41
C ASP A 33 1.08 -24.51 5.18
N GLU A 34 0.53 -24.70 3.97
CA GLU A 34 1.24 -24.42 2.71
C GLU A 34 1.37 -22.90 2.55
N ARG A 35 2.32 -22.31 3.28
CA ARG A 35 2.68 -20.90 3.19
C ARG A 35 3.09 -20.58 1.76
N GLN A 36 2.38 -19.64 1.12
CA GLN A 36 2.79 -19.08 -0.16
C GLN A 36 4.11 -18.32 0.02
N THR A 37 4.99 -18.45 -0.96
CA THR A 37 6.20 -17.65 -1.00
C THR A 37 5.87 -16.20 -1.40
N PRO A 38 6.67 -15.21 -0.95
CA PRO A 38 6.55 -13.82 -1.41
C PRO A 38 6.44 -13.68 -2.93
N LYS A 39 7.15 -14.53 -3.68
CA LYS A 39 7.13 -14.53 -5.14
C LYS A 39 5.79 -15.00 -5.71
N GLU A 40 5.20 -16.07 -5.18
CA GLU A 40 3.89 -16.56 -5.62
C GLU A 40 2.79 -15.52 -5.39
N TRP A 41 2.87 -14.79 -4.28
CA TRP A 41 1.94 -13.68 -4.02
C TRP A 41 2.11 -12.54 -5.02
N LEU A 42 3.35 -12.16 -5.34
CA LEU A 42 3.60 -11.15 -6.39
C LEU A 42 3.08 -11.62 -7.75
N GLU A 43 3.23 -12.90 -8.08
CA GLU A 43 2.66 -13.47 -9.30
C GLU A 43 1.13 -13.45 -9.30
N ALA A 44 0.48 -13.68 -8.15
CA ALA A 44 -0.97 -13.56 -8.00
C ALA A 44 -1.44 -12.11 -8.19
N LEU A 45 -0.67 -11.13 -7.69
CA LEU A 45 -0.95 -9.71 -7.87
C LEU A 45 -0.98 -9.29 -9.35
N THR A 46 -0.14 -9.89 -10.22
CA THR A 46 -0.19 -9.61 -11.68
C THR A 46 -1.46 -10.12 -12.38
N LYS A 47 -2.19 -11.03 -11.74
CA LYS A 47 -3.43 -11.63 -12.27
C LYS A 47 -4.67 -11.04 -11.61
N LEU A 48 -4.49 -10.11 -10.67
CA LEU A 48 -5.56 -9.54 -9.88
C LEU A 48 -6.48 -8.70 -10.75
N ASN A 49 -7.79 -8.90 -10.59
CA ASN A 49 -8.78 -7.99 -11.14
C ASN A 49 -9.14 -6.94 -10.08
N PHE A 50 -8.57 -5.75 -10.18
CA PHE A 50 -8.87 -4.62 -9.28
C PHE A 50 -10.33 -4.14 -9.36
N ALA A 51 -11.06 -4.51 -10.41
CA ALA A 51 -12.50 -4.23 -10.53
C ALA A 51 -13.38 -5.17 -9.69
N ASP A 52 -12.84 -6.31 -9.24
CA ASP A 52 -13.58 -7.34 -8.52
C ASP A 52 -13.25 -7.28 -7.02
N PRO A 53 -14.19 -6.82 -6.17
CA PRO A 53 -14.01 -6.77 -4.71
C PRO A 53 -13.56 -8.09 -4.11
N ALA A 54 -14.12 -9.21 -4.58
CA ALA A 54 -13.80 -10.53 -4.04
C ALA A 54 -12.34 -10.92 -4.33
N SER A 55 -11.84 -10.57 -5.52
CA SER A 55 -10.44 -10.75 -5.89
C SER A 55 -9.51 -9.91 -5.02
N VAL A 56 -9.86 -8.65 -4.74
CA VAL A 56 -9.06 -7.75 -3.88
C VAL A 56 -8.99 -8.26 -2.43
N VAL A 57 -10.13 -8.67 -1.85
CA VAL A 57 -10.15 -9.21 -0.48
C VAL A 57 -9.31 -10.49 -0.39
N ASN A 58 -9.45 -11.40 -1.36
CA ASN A 58 -8.69 -12.66 -1.37
C ASN A 58 -7.16 -12.42 -1.43
N ILE A 59 -6.68 -11.46 -2.23
CA ILE A 59 -5.23 -11.19 -2.29
C ILE A 59 -4.69 -10.59 -0.98
N LEU A 60 -5.52 -9.85 -0.25
CA LEU A 60 -5.18 -9.28 1.07
C LEU A 60 -5.19 -10.35 2.16
N ASP A 61 -6.16 -11.26 2.15
CA ASP A 61 -6.17 -12.41 3.06
C ASP A 61 -4.90 -13.27 2.88
N LEU A 62 -4.50 -13.51 1.62
CA LEU A 62 -3.26 -14.23 1.34
C LEU A 62 -2.03 -13.53 1.93
N LEU A 63 -1.99 -12.21 1.84
CA LEU A 63 -0.91 -11.39 2.38
C LEU A 63 -0.83 -11.50 3.91
N GLU A 64 -1.96 -11.44 4.61
CA GLU A 64 -2.03 -11.48 6.08
C GLU A 64 -1.64 -12.87 6.62
N TYR A 65 -2.25 -13.93 6.08
CA TYR A 65 -2.18 -15.26 6.68
C TYR A 65 -1.06 -16.14 6.10
N THR A 66 -0.67 -15.93 4.84
CA THR A 66 0.03 -16.97 4.07
C THR A 66 1.43 -16.58 3.61
N VAL A 67 1.72 -15.30 3.43
CA VAL A 67 2.99 -14.83 2.85
C VAL A 67 4.02 -14.49 3.94
N GLY A 68 5.32 -14.58 3.66
CA GLY A 68 6.44 -14.18 4.54
C GLY A 68 6.64 -12.66 4.69
N LYS A 69 7.69 -12.21 5.42
CA LYS A 69 8.16 -10.80 5.28
C LYS A 69 8.75 -10.66 3.87
N PHE A 70 8.42 -9.58 3.15
CA PHE A 70 9.02 -9.32 1.84
C PHE A 70 10.34 -8.59 2.01
N ILE A 71 11.40 -9.03 1.33
CA ILE A 71 12.65 -8.29 1.27
C ILE A 71 12.55 -7.33 0.09
N LEU A 72 12.54 -6.03 0.36
CA LEU A 72 12.49 -5.01 -0.68
C LEU A 72 13.87 -4.80 -1.32
N CYS A 73 14.91 -4.73 -0.50
CA CYS A 73 16.30 -4.71 -0.96
C CYS A 73 17.25 -5.31 0.08
N THR A 74 18.39 -5.79 -0.41
CA THR A 74 19.43 -6.41 0.42
C THR A 74 20.64 -5.49 0.55
N GLY A 75 21.37 -5.56 1.66
CA GLY A 75 22.54 -4.70 1.91
C GLY A 75 22.80 -4.47 3.40
N LYS A 76 23.60 -3.43 3.71
CA LYS A 76 23.88 -3.01 5.09
C LYS A 76 22.61 -2.50 5.79
N ASP A 77 21.72 -1.87 5.04
CA ASP A 77 20.42 -1.39 5.46
C ASP A 77 19.34 -2.20 4.73
N ALA A 78 19.09 -3.44 5.19
CA ALA A 78 18.07 -4.28 4.60
C ALA A 78 16.69 -3.69 4.87
N PHE A 79 15.90 -3.51 3.82
CA PHE A 79 14.52 -3.07 3.94
C PHE A 79 13.58 -4.25 3.76
N THR A 80 12.61 -4.37 4.66
CA THR A 80 11.57 -5.39 4.60
C THR A 80 10.21 -4.75 4.66
N VAL A 81 9.21 -5.40 4.09
CA VAL A 81 7.81 -4.96 4.21
C VAL A 81 7.12 -5.85 5.24
N SER A 82 6.59 -5.23 6.31
CA SER A 82 5.74 -5.90 7.30
C SER A 82 4.35 -6.12 6.74
N ARG A 83 3.70 -7.20 7.20
CA ARG A 83 2.35 -7.58 6.78
C ARG A 83 1.37 -6.86 7.68
N ASP A 84 0.82 -5.77 7.17
CA ASP A 84 -0.30 -5.10 7.81
C ASP A 84 -1.16 -4.47 6.71
N PRO A 85 -2.29 -5.10 6.31
CA PRO A 85 -3.19 -4.51 5.32
C PRO A 85 -3.89 -3.22 5.85
N GLY A 86 -3.74 -2.88 7.14
CA GLY A 86 -4.08 -1.57 7.73
C GLY A 86 -2.92 -0.57 7.77
N ALA A 87 -1.83 -0.82 7.04
CA ALA A 87 -0.59 -0.07 7.10
C ALA A 87 -0.70 1.44 6.81
N MET A 88 -1.77 1.90 6.18
CA MET A 88 -1.94 3.31 5.85
C MET A 88 -3.14 3.88 6.60
N SER A 89 -2.92 4.92 7.39
CA SER A 89 -3.99 5.64 8.03
C SER A 89 -4.95 6.26 7.01
N VAL A 90 -6.25 6.11 7.28
CA VAL A 90 -7.33 6.64 6.43
C VAL A 90 -8.05 7.75 7.17
N GLU A 91 -8.37 8.84 6.47
CA GLU A 91 -9.34 9.80 6.98
C GLU A 91 -10.75 9.18 6.99
N GLU A 92 -11.31 8.94 8.19
CA GLU A 92 -12.69 8.49 8.33
C GLU A 92 -13.65 9.57 7.79
N ALA A 93 -14.42 9.22 6.76
CA ALA A 93 -15.49 10.07 6.27
C ALA A 93 -16.75 9.84 7.14
N PRO A 94 -17.24 10.84 7.90
CA PRO A 94 -18.40 10.65 8.76
C PRO A 94 -19.65 10.33 7.93
N GLY A 95 -20.31 9.21 8.26
CA GLY A 95 -21.61 8.84 7.70
C GLY A 95 -21.58 8.02 6.40
N VAL A 96 -20.43 7.47 6.01
CA VAL A 96 -20.37 6.51 4.89
C VAL A 96 -20.77 5.11 5.38
N ASP A 97 -21.73 4.49 4.68
CA ASP A 97 -22.11 3.11 4.91
C ASP A 97 -20.99 2.17 4.46
N ARG A 98 -20.56 1.25 5.34
CA ARG A 98 -19.49 0.29 5.05
C ARG A 98 -19.79 -0.57 3.82
N HIS A 99 -21.07 -0.89 3.58
CA HIS A 99 -21.48 -1.64 2.39
C HIS A 99 -21.33 -0.86 1.07
N SER A 100 -21.08 0.45 1.15
CA SER A 100 -20.80 1.31 -0.01
C SER A 100 -19.31 1.47 -0.29
N LEU A 101 -18.43 0.79 0.46
CA LEU A 101 -16.98 0.83 0.30
C LEU A 101 -16.47 -0.39 -0.47
N LEU A 102 -15.40 -0.18 -1.23
CA LEU A 102 -14.62 -1.27 -1.79
C LEU A 102 -13.47 -1.56 -0.83
N GLU A 103 -13.62 -2.62 -0.04
CA GLU A 103 -12.61 -3.02 0.95
C GLU A 103 -11.26 -3.30 0.27
N GLY A 104 -10.18 -2.84 0.91
CA GLY A 104 -8.81 -3.10 0.50
C GLY A 104 -8.17 -2.09 -0.46
N LEU A 105 -8.94 -1.24 -1.15
CA LEU A 105 -8.39 -0.18 -2.00
C LEU A 105 -8.57 1.21 -1.37
N LEU A 106 -7.56 2.07 -1.59
CA LEU A 106 -7.56 3.45 -1.11
C LEU A 106 -7.49 4.42 -2.29
N THR A 107 -8.23 5.53 -2.20
CA THR A 107 -7.99 6.71 -3.02
C THR A 107 -6.87 7.54 -2.39
N LEU A 108 -5.93 8.03 -3.20
CA LEU A 108 -4.96 9.03 -2.77
C LEU A 108 -5.29 10.43 -3.31
N GLU A 109 -5.13 11.44 -2.47
CA GLU A 109 -5.22 12.85 -2.82
C GLU A 109 -3.90 13.56 -2.52
N PHE A 110 -3.46 14.42 -3.45
CA PHE A 110 -2.19 15.13 -3.33
C PHE A 110 -2.40 16.63 -3.12
N PHE A 111 -1.83 17.15 -2.04
CA PHE A 111 -1.84 18.56 -1.69
C PHE A 111 -0.43 19.12 -1.79
N ARG A 112 -0.14 19.77 -2.92
CA ARG A 112 1.13 20.50 -3.09
C ARG A 112 1.26 21.55 -1.99
N ARG A 113 2.38 21.52 -1.28
CA ARG A 113 2.77 22.64 -0.41
C ARG A 113 2.79 23.91 -1.26
N SER A 114 1.93 24.87 -0.92
CA SER A 114 1.96 26.18 -1.56
C SER A 114 3.31 26.82 -1.29
N LYS A 115 4.17 26.95 -2.31
CA LYS A 115 5.19 28.00 -2.28
C LYS A 115 4.44 29.33 -2.24
N ALA A 116 4.93 30.27 -1.44
CA ALA A 116 4.34 31.60 -1.27
C ALA A 116 3.71 32.13 -2.58
N GLN A 117 2.46 32.57 -2.43
CA GLN A 117 1.59 33.21 -3.43
C GLN A 117 2.36 33.91 -4.56
N PRO A 118 2.20 33.51 -5.83
CA PRO A 118 2.52 34.40 -6.94
C PRO A 118 1.50 35.55 -6.93
N ALA A 119 1.97 36.75 -7.27
CA ALA A 119 1.11 37.92 -7.47
C ALA A 119 -0.01 37.60 -8.49
N PRO A 120 -1.19 38.24 -8.38
CA PRO A 120 -2.35 37.89 -9.19
C PRO A 120 -2.24 38.51 -10.58
N THR A 121 -1.51 37.84 -11.47
CA THR A 121 -1.72 37.89 -12.93
C THR A 121 -0.82 36.83 -13.56
N ASP A 122 -1.38 35.66 -13.80
CA ASP A 122 -1.14 34.83 -14.98
C ASP A 122 -2.01 33.58 -14.87
N GLU A 123 -3.30 33.75 -15.17
CA GLU A 123 -4.22 32.66 -15.52
C GLU A 123 -3.78 32.03 -16.85
N GLN A 124 -2.61 31.40 -16.92
CA GLN A 124 -2.24 30.49 -18.02
C GLN A 124 -1.00 29.62 -17.78
N ALA A 125 -0.63 29.33 -16.53
CA ALA A 125 0.37 28.31 -16.23
C ALA A 125 -0.28 26.96 -15.86
N ARG A 126 -1.12 26.43 -16.76
CA ARG A 126 -1.28 24.96 -16.84
C ARG A 126 -0.11 24.45 -17.66
N GLU A 127 0.48 23.34 -17.20
CA GLU A 127 1.48 22.52 -17.90
C GLU A 127 2.94 23.01 -17.88
N SER A 128 3.66 22.55 -16.85
CA SER A 128 4.95 21.86 -17.05
C SER A 128 5.44 21.24 -15.74
N SER A 129 4.71 20.25 -15.22
CA SER A 129 5.39 19.19 -14.46
C SER A 129 6.01 18.24 -15.50
N PRO A 130 7.25 17.78 -15.34
CA PRO A 130 7.86 16.85 -16.28
C PRO A 130 6.92 15.65 -16.47
N ALA A 131 6.74 15.25 -17.72
CA ALA A 131 5.76 14.26 -18.14
C ALA A 131 5.75 13.02 -17.24
N GLY A 132 4.57 12.68 -16.70
CA GLY A 132 4.28 11.34 -16.18
C GLY A 132 4.27 11.13 -14.66
N GLN A 133 4.72 12.07 -13.83
CA GLN A 133 4.72 11.89 -12.36
C GLN A 133 3.44 12.39 -11.73
N HIS A 134 2.34 11.68 -11.98
CA HIS A 134 1.11 11.84 -11.23
C HIS A 134 1.08 10.81 -10.11
N LEU A 135 0.75 11.26 -8.89
CA LEU A 135 0.47 10.36 -7.78
C LEU A 135 -0.64 9.37 -8.22
N PRO A 136 -0.51 8.07 -7.92
CA PRO A 136 -1.55 7.10 -8.26
C PRO A 136 -2.85 7.45 -7.55
N SER A 137 -3.97 7.47 -8.27
CA SER A 137 -5.25 7.90 -7.71
C SER A 137 -5.95 6.83 -6.87
N VAL A 138 -5.71 5.55 -7.19
CA VAL A 138 -6.24 4.40 -6.44
C VAL A 138 -5.12 3.39 -6.26
N VAL A 139 -4.94 2.93 -5.02
CA VAL A 139 -3.85 2.04 -4.66
C VAL A 139 -4.33 0.88 -3.78
N LEU A 140 -3.61 -0.24 -3.87
CA LEU A 140 -3.68 -1.36 -2.95
C LEU A 140 -2.51 -1.24 -1.96
N PRO A 141 -2.76 -1.04 -0.66
CA PRO A 141 -1.72 -1.12 0.37
C PRO A 141 -1.17 -2.55 0.48
N VAL A 142 0.16 -2.67 0.52
CA VAL A 142 0.85 -3.96 0.67
C VAL A 142 1.45 -4.13 2.07
N GLY A 143 1.90 -3.03 2.69
CA GLY A 143 2.41 -3.10 4.06
C GLY A 143 3.41 -2.00 4.40
N ARG A 144 3.84 -1.95 5.67
CA ARG A 144 4.77 -0.91 6.15
C ARG A 144 6.20 -1.28 5.81
N LEU A 145 6.97 -0.29 5.37
CA LEU A 145 8.40 -0.43 5.14
C LEU A 145 9.13 -0.37 6.49
N CYS A 146 9.87 -1.42 6.81
CA CYS A 146 10.74 -1.50 7.97
C CYS A 146 12.21 -1.48 7.54
N LYS A 147 13.04 -0.81 8.34
CA LYS A 147 14.50 -0.80 8.20
C LYS A 147 15.12 -1.75 9.22
N GLY A 148 15.93 -2.69 8.74
CA GLY A 148 16.69 -3.58 9.59
C GLY A 148 17.88 -2.87 10.24
N TYR A 149 18.13 -3.18 11.51
CA TYR A 149 19.31 -2.74 12.24
C TYR A 149 19.84 -3.87 13.13
N THR A 150 21.08 -3.72 13.58
CA THR A 150 21.70 -4.64 14.53
C THR A 150 21.74 -3.98 15.90
N THR A 151 21.14 -4.63 16.89
CA THR A 151 21.15 -4.15 18.28
C THR A 151 22.56 -4.27 18.88
N GLU A 152 22.79 -3.62 20.02
CA GLU A 152 24.07 -3.72 20.76
C GLU A 152 24.40 -5.17 21.15
N THR A 153 23.40 -6.04 21.27
CA THR A 153 23.57 -7.47 21.57
C THR A 153 23.89 -8.32 20.34
N GLY A 154 23.98 -7.71 19.14
CA GLY A 154 24.20 -8.39 17.88
C GLY A 154 22.94 -9.07 17.29
N SER A 155 21.76 -8.79 17.86
CA SER A 155 20.49 -9.31 17.33
C SER A 155 20.03 -8.45 16.16
N LEU A 156 19.43 -9.06 15.15
CA LEU A 156 18.81 -8.31 14.06
C LEU A 156 17.39 -7.93 14.44
N ASP A 157 17.09 -6.64 14.38
CA ASP A 157 15.78 -6.08 14.67
C ASP A 157 15.33 -5.15 13.52
N THR A 158 14.07 -4.72 13.51
CA THR A 158 13.49 -3.90 12.44
C THR A 158 12.60 -2.79 12.99
N ASP A 159 12.83 -1.55 12.57
CA ASP A 159 11.99 -0.39 12.93
C ASP A 159 11.14 0.05 11.73
N GLU A 160 9.91 0.48 11.99
CA GLU A 160 9.06 1.07 10.95
C GLU A 160 9.56 2.44 10.52
N THR A 161 9.49 2.71 9.22
CA THR A 161 10.09 3.91 8.61
C THR A 161 9.09 5.05 8.40
N GLY A 162 7.81 4.77 8.62
CA GLY A 162 6.70 5.66 8.26
C GLY A 162 6.27 5.58 6.79
N TYR A 163 6.96 4.83 5.95
CA TYR A 163 6.53 4.60 4.57
C TYR A 163 5.70 3.32 4.45
N VAL A 164 4.69 3.38 3.59
CA VAL A 164 3.84 2.26 3.20
C VAL A 164 4.14 1.93 1.74
N LEU A 165 4.33 0.65 1.47
CA LEU A 165 4.43 0.13 0.11
C LEU A 165 3.01 -0.06 -0.46
N VAL A 166 2.76 0.52 -1.62
CA VAL A 166 1.46 0.43 -2.31
C VAL A 166 1.63 0.10 -3.79
N VAL A 167 0.58 -0.46 -4.37
CA VAL A 167 0.50 -0.82 -5.79
C VAL A 167 -0.56 0.04 -6.46
N ASP A 168 -0.22 0.68 -7.58
CA ASP A 168 -1.17 1.44 -8.39
C ASP A 168 -2.17 0.50 -9.07
N ALA A 169 -3.45 0.63 -8.71
CA ALA A 169 -4.51 -0.22 -9.21
C ALA A 169 -4.98 0.16 -10.63
N ILE A 170 -4.71 1.40 -11.07
CA ILE A 170 -5.26 1.98 -12.30
C ILE A 170 -4.25 1.95 -13.45
N THR A 171 -3.00 2.32 -13.16
CA THR A 171 -1.99 2.47 -14.22
C THR A 171 -1.60 1.10 -14.78
N PRO A 172 -1.58 0.92 -16.12
CA PRO A 172 -1.13 -0.32 -16.73
C PRO A 172 0.23 -0.78 -16.22
N GLY A 173 0.35 -2.08 -15.91
CA GLY A 173 1.56 -2.67 -15.33
C GLY A 173 1.67 -2.53 -13.81
N HIS A 174 0.76 -1.78 -13.18
CA HIS A 174 0.67 -1.63 -11.72
C HIS A 174 2.01 -1.19 -11.09
N PRO A 175 2.47 0.05 -11.37
CA PRO A 175 3.61 0.65 -10.68
C PRO A 175 3.59 0.45 -9.16
N VAL A 176 4.78 0.29 -8.57
CA VAL A 176 4.94 0.13 -7.11
C VAL A 176 5.49 1.43 -6.52
N TRP A 177 4.87 1.89 -5.45
CA TRP A 177 5.15 3.18 -4.82
C TRP A 177 5.41 3.04 -3.32
N LEU A 178 6.22 3.96 -2.80
CA LEU A 178 6.30 4.25 -1.37
C LEU A 178 5.55 5.55 -1.09
N ILE A 179 4.65 5.51 -0.12
CA ILE A 179 3.87 6.66 0.34
C ILE A 179 4.16 6.85 1.83
N TYR A 180 4.50 8.07 2.23
CA TYR A 180 4.68 8.38 3.64
C TYR A 180 3.32 8.50 4.32
N ASP A 181 3.10 7.72 5.38
CA ASP A 181 1.90 7.79 6.21
C ASP A 181 2.16 8.70 7.42
N PRO A 182 1.59 9.92 7.44
CA PRO A 182 1.86 10.89 8.48
C PRO A 182 1.13 10.62 9.80
N ASN A 183 0.15 9.69 9.84
CA ASN A 183 -0.55 9.31 11.06
C ASN A 183 -0.13 7.90 11.50
N GLN A 184 1.15 7.74 11.83
CA GLN A 184 1.62 6.54 12.54
C GLN A 184 0.92 6.47 13.90
N ASP A 185 0.30 5.34 14.23
CA ASP A 185 -0.21 5.11 15.58
C ASP A 185 0.99 5.13 16.56
N ASP A 186 0.84 5.79 17.70
CA ASP A 186 1.74 5.54 18.82
C ASP A 186 1.27 4.28 19.55
N ASP A 187 2.21 3.51 20.10
CA ASP A 187 1.93 2.26 20.82
C ASP A 187 0.98 2.42 22.03
N LEU A 188 0.61 3.66 22.36
CA LEU A 188 -0.14 4.05 23.56
C LEU A 188 -1.56 4.55 23.25
N GLY A 189 -1.95 4.68 21.98
CA GLY A 189 -3.27 5.13 21.56
C GLY A 189 -3.60 6.58 21.95
N GLU A 190 -2.59 7.42 22.15
CA GLU A 190 -2.74 8.83 22.51
C GLU A 190 -2.86 9.73 21.26
N GLU A 191 -3.17 11.01 21.48
CA GLU A 191 -3.50 11.98 20.42
C GLU A 191 -2.40 12.06 19.33
N ARG A 192 -2.79 11.64 18.11
CA ARG A 192 -1.92 11.47 16.93
C ARG A 192 -1.08 12.71 16.63
N ILE A 193 0.24 12.59 16.76
CA ILE A 193 1.16 13.63 16.30
C ILE A 193 1.39 13.43 14.80
N ILE A 194 0.78 14.28 13.97
CA ILE A 194 1.06 14.34 12.53
C ILE A 194 2.54 14.72 12.35
N VAL A 195 3.39 13.75 12.01
CA VAL A 195 4.81 14.00 11.73
C VAL A 195 4.95 14.24 10.24
N HIS A 196 5.48 15.41 9.85
CA HIS A 196 5.83 15.65 8.47
C HIS A 196 7.11 14.87 8.10
N PRO A 197 7.25 14.25 6.91
CA PRO A 197 8.43 13.44 6.57
C PRO A 197 9.75 14.22 6.71
N ALA A 198 9.75 15.50 6.35
CA ALA A 198 10.87 16.43 6.54
C ALA A 198 11.37 16.61 7.99
N ASN A 199 10.54 16.26 8.99
CA ASN A 199 10.89 16.34 10.41
C ASN A 199 11.23 14.96 11.01
N ALA A 200 11.01 13.88 10.25
CA ALA A 200 11.35 12.52 10.66
C ALA A 200 12.85 12.23 10.42
N PRO A 201 13.44 11.26 11.14
CA PRO A 201 14.78 10.76 10.83
C PRO A 201 14.91 10.34 9.36
N LEU A 202 16.11 10.52 8.79
CA LEU A 202 16.36 10.16 7.40
C LEU A 202 16.30 8.64 7.22
N VAL A 203 15.41 8.18 6.36
CA VAL A 203 15.26 6.76 6.03
C VAL A 203 16.26 6.36 4.93
N PHE A 204 16.35 7.18 3.88
CA PHE A 204 17.20 6.96 2.70
C PHE A 204 18.35 7.96 2.68
N GLU A 205 19.48 7.59 3.29
CA GLU A 205 20.63 8.49 3.49
C GLU A 205 21.21 9.04 2.19
N GLY A 206 21.31 8.24 1.14
CA GLY A 206 21.90 8.66 -0.13
C GLY A 206 21.02 9.61 -0.95
N ILE A 207 19.77 9.84 -0.52
CA ILE A 207 18.85 10.85 -1.08
C ILE A 207 18.95 12.18 -0.32
N GLY A 208 19.36 12.13 0.96
CA GLY A 208 19.59 13.30 1.81
C GLY A 208 18.34 14.01 2.32
N HIS A 209 17.14 13.52 1.98
CA HIS A 209 15.86 14.01 2.50
C HIS A 209 14.78 12.94 2.40
N ASN A 210 13.75 13.06 3.24
CA ASN A 210 12.52 12.27 3.12
C ASN A 210 11.53 12.93 2.15
N PHE A 211 10.58 12.16 1.65
CA PHE A 211 9.60 12.52 0.63
C PHE A 211 8.20 12.04 1.03
N ASP A 212 7.17 12.48 0.31
CA ASP A 212 5.79 12.12 0.62
C ASP A 212 5.29 10.96 -0.25
N ALA A 213 5.74 10.89 -1.51
CA ALA A 213 5.51 9.75 -2.38
C ALA A 213 6.66 9.56 -3.37
N ALA A 214 7.00 8.32 -3.71
CA ALA A 214 7.93 8.02 -4.79
C ALA A 214 7.61 6.68 -5.43
N GLN A 215 7.77 6.60 -6.74
CA GLN A 215 7.71 5.34 -7.45
C GLN A 215 9.04 4.62 -7.26
N ILE A 216 8.99 3.33 -6.92
CA ILE A 216 10.19 2.51 -6.74
C ILE A 216 10.35 1.47 -7.85
N PHE A 217 9.25 0.94 -8.40
CA PHE A 217 9.28 0.07 -9.57
C PHE A 217 8.33 0.57 -10.67
N PRO A 218 8.74 0.46 -11.96
CA PRO A 218 7.89 0.79 -13.09
C PRO A 218 6.64 -0.10 -13.19
N SER A 219 6.72 -1.35 -12.73
CA SER A 219 5.61 -2.31 -12.73
C SER A 219 5.79 -3.39 -11.64
N VAL A 220 4.71 -4.09 -11.27
CA VAL A 220 4.80 -5.32 -10.44
C VAL A 220 5.70 -6.36 -11.12
N GLN A 221 5.69 -6.44 -12.45
CA GLN A 221 6.52 -7.38 -13.19
C GLN A 221 8.02 -7.09 -13.01
N ASP A 222 8.42 -5.82 -13.01
CA ASP A 222 9.81 -5.42 -12.73
C ASP A 222 10.19 -5.74 -11.29
N TRP A 223 9.25 -5.59 -10.35
CA TRP A 223 9.46 -5.98 -8.96
C TRP A 223 9.68 -7.49 -8.83
N ILE A 224 8.87 -8.33 -9.49
CA ILE A 224 9.04 -9.80 -9.51
C ILE A 224 10.41 -10.19 -10.07
N GLN A 225 10.81 -9.58 -11.19
CA GLN A 225 12.09 -9.90 -11.84
C GLN A 225 13.28 -9.55 -10.96
N SER A 226 13.14 -8.46 -10.19
CA SER A 226 14.20 -7.95 -9.32
C SER A 226 14.16 -8.56 -7.91
N HIS A 227 13.09 -9.28 -7.54
CA HIS A 227 12.87 -9.79 -6.19
C HIS A 227 14.05 -10.62 -5.69
N GLY A 228 14.58 -10.25 -4.51
CA GLY A 228 15.77 -10.85 -3.90
C GLY A 228 17.12 -10.36 -4.44
N ASN A 229 17.13 -9.54 -5.49
CA ASN A 229 18.34 -8.99 -6.13
C ASN A 229 18.33 -7.46 -6.22
N VAL A 230 17.35 -6.79 -5.61
CA VAL A 230 17.24 -5.33 -5.65
C VAL A 230 18.41 -4.71 -4.87
N ASP A 231 19.19 -3.90 -5.57
CA ASP A 231 20.24 -3.07 -4.98
C ASP A 231 19.61 -1.80 -4.39
N PHE A 232 20.04 -1.45 -3.19
CA PHE A 232 19.60 -0.23 -2.50
C PHE A 232 19.85 1.03 -3.35
N ALA A 233 20.95 1.08 -4.10
CA ALA A 233 21.24 2.21 -4.99
C ALA A 233 20.18 2.40 -6.09
N GLN A 234 19.62 1.31 -6.63
CA GLN A 234 18.58 1.37 -7.66
C GLN A 234 17.28 1.96 -7.10
N ILE A 235 16.92 1.60 -5.86
CA ILE A 235 15.76 2.20 -5.18
C ILE A 235 16.00 3.69 -4.97
N GLU A 236 17.17 4.09 -4.49
CA GLU A 236 17.47 5.52 -4.28
C GLU A 236 17.47 6.33 -5.58
N GLU A 237 17.98 5.77 -6.68
CA GLU A 237 17.92 6.41 -8.00
C GLU A 237 16.47 6.59 -8.46
N SER A 238 15.63 5.56 -8.28
CA SER A 238 14.21 5.61 -8.60
C SER A 238 13.48 6.69 -7.78
N ILE A 239 13.76 6.76 -6.48
CA ILE A 239 13.20 7.79 -5.61
C ILE A 239 13.70 9.19 -6.01
N LYS A 240 15.00 9.38 -6.25
CA LYS A 240 15.55 10.66 -6.71
C LYS A 240 14.88 11.13 -8.00
N ALA A 241 14.57 10.20 -8.89
CA ALA A 241 13.91 10.51 -10.15
C ALA A 241 12.43 10.87 -9.98
N THR A 242 11.72 10.29 -9.00
CA THR A 242 10.24 10.31 -8.94
C THR A 242 9.64 10.94 -7.69
N CYS A 243 10.46 11.33 -6.71
CA CYS A 243 9.97 11.82 -5.43
C CYS A 243 9.07 13.05 -5.56
N LEU A 244 7.93 12.98 -4.88
CA LEU A 244 6.95 14.04 -4.72
C LEU A 244 7.04 14.57 -3.30
N THR A 245 6.96 15.90 -3.19
CA THR A 245 6.94 16.60 -1.89
C THR A 245 5.66 17.43 -1.76
N GLY A 246 4.90 17.20 -0.69
CA GLY A 246 3.53 17.70 -0.50
C GLY A 246 2.69 16.66 0.22
N SER A 247 1.64 17.07 0.94
CA SER A 247 0.87 16.14 1.74
C SER A 247 0.08 15.17 0.85
N VAL A 248 0.20 13.88 1.14
CA VAL A 248 -0.65 12.83 0.59
C VAL A 248 -1.69 12.46 1.65
N GLN A 249 -2.95 12.37 1.24
CA GLN A 249 -4.03 11.87 2.09
C GLN A 249 -4.62 10.61 1.47
N ALA A 250 -4.91 9.61 2.30
CA ALA A 250 -5.57 8.38 1.90
C ALA A 250 -7.01 8.32 2.42
N LYS A 251 -7.91 7.87 1.55
CA LYS A 251 -9.34 7.74 1.82
C LYS A 251 -9.84 6.39 1.33
N GLU A 252 -10.81 5.81 2.01
CA GLU A 252 -11.51 4.62 1.50
C GLU A 252 -12.19 4.96 0.17
N ILE A 253 -12.12 4.04 -0.79
CA ILE A 253 -12.79 4.22 -2.08
C ILE A 253 -14.24 3.73 -2.02
N LEU A 254 -15.16 4.59 -2.47
CA LEU A 254 -16.56 4.22 -2.65
C LEU A 254 -16.72 3.22 -3.80
N LEU A 255 -17.58 2.22 -3.63
CA LEU A 255 -17.90 1.23 -4.65
C LEU A 255 -18.38 1.88 -5.95
N SER A 256 -19.20 2.93 -5.86
CA SER A 256 -19.67 3.70 -7.03
C SER A 256 -18.52 4.33 -7.82
N LYS A 257 -17.54 4.90 -7.12
CA LYS A 257 -16.34 5.47 -7.74
C LYS A 257 -15.46 4.39 -8.35
N ALA A 258 -15.32 3.24 -7.70
CA ALA A 258 -14.59 2.11 -8.27
C ALA A 258 -15.25 1.59 -9.56
N GLN A 259 -16.58 1.50 -9.59
CA GLN A 259 -17.33 1.10 -10.80
C GLN A 259 -17.11 2.05 -11.98
N GLU A 260 -16.95 3.37 -11.73
CA GLU A 260 -16.62 4.34 -12.78
C GLU A 260 -15.18 4.17 -13.30
N LEU A 261 -14.23 3.86 -12.42
CA LEU A 261 -12.81 3.75 -12.74
C LEU A 261 -12.45 2.41 -13.40
N PHE A 262 -13.19 1.34 -13.09
CA PHE A 262 -13.01 0.00 -13.62
C PHE A 262 -14.25 -0.47 -14.39
N PRO A 263 -14.55 0.12 -15.58
CA PRO A 263 -15.67 -0.33 -16.38
C PRO A 263 -15.46 -1.79 -16.84
N GLN A 264 -16.47 -2.63 -16.60
CA GLN A 264 -16.50 -4.05 -16.97
C GLN A 264 -16.56 -4.28 -18.48
#